data_AF-T2KKC7-F1
#
_entry.id   AF-T2KKC7-F1
#
_cell.length_a   1.000
_cell.length_b   1.000
_cell.length_c   1.000
_cell.angle_alpha   90.00
_cell.angle_beta   90.00
_cell.angle_gamma   90.00
#
_symmetry.space_group_name_H-M   'P 1'
#
loop_
_entity.id
_entity.type
_entity.pdbx_description
1 polymer ?
#
loop_
_entity_poly.entity_id
_entity_poly.type
_entity_poly.pdbx_seq_one_letter_code
_entity_poly.pdbx_strand_id
1 'polypeptide(L)'
;MKIKLLVLSVFAICSVFNAEAQKLNKFGSSIEKKVGPKTIQVPYTDVISYLGYAAAGNEDEVVDGKKFYYIYLWIPAVAPELGVRMLSPVAKTKVKNAIESADYKDNASSSDYFDTYITLERSTIFTKEDISEAAVKSATWTTLASNDDSSEMPKQPSGSSYNSLLRYESEVGNPTKALTVGLYRIGFTTYKTGEVNGTFLAEVAAPVKLPGVVMAKTIEELKKGL
;
A
#
# COMPACT_ATOMS: atom_id res chain seq x y z
N MET A 1 30.48 -19.73 58.41
CA MET A 1 31.24 -19.99 57.16
C MET A 1 30.87 -21.35 56.61
N LYS A 2 30.18 -21.39 55.45
CA LYS A 2 30.21 -22.43 54.40
C LYS A 2 29.13 -22.07 53.38
N ILE A 3 29.52 -21.19 52.47
CA ILE A 3 28.80 -20.85 51.25
C ILE A 3 28.77 -22.11 50.38
N LYS A 4 27.59 -22.60 50.03
CA LYS A 4 27.41 -23.57 48.94
C LYS A 4 26.85 -22.82 47.75
N LEU A 5 27.76 -22.57 46.80
CA LEU A 5 27.51 -22.10 45.45
C LEU A 5 27.13 -23.30 44.55
N LEU A 6 26.59 -22.98 43.37
CA LEU A 6 26.26 -23.83 42.20
C LEU A 6 24.87 -24.48 42.15
N VAL A 7 24.08 -24.36 41.08
CA VAL A 7 24.11 -23.49 39.90
C VAL A 7 22.69 -23.58 39.31
N LEU A 8 22.04 -22.43 39.09
CA LEU A 8 20.72 -22.35 38.49
C LEU A 8 20.91 -22.22 36.97
N SER A 9 20.84 -23.34 36.25
CA SER A 9 20.92 -23.35 34.79
C SER A 9 19.58 -22.92 34.18
N VAL A 10 19.28 -21.62 34.19
CA VAL A 10 18.25 -21.04 33.32
C VAL A 10 18.89 -20.88 31.93
N PHE A 11 18.81 -21.93 31.11
CA PHE A 11 19.09 -21.77 29.69
C PHE A 11 17.90 -21.03 29.08
N ALA A 12 18.03 -19.71 29.00
CA ALA A 12 17.16 -18.88 28.19
C ALA A 12 17.22 -19.41 26.75
N ILE A 13 16.10 -19.94 26.27
CA ILE A 13 15.90 -20.22 24.85
C ILE A 13 15.80 -18.85 24.18
N CYS A 14 16.95 -18.26 23.86
CA CYS A 14 17.03 -17.18 22.89
C CYS A 14 16.71 -17.78 21.52
N SER A 15 15.43 -17.83 21.18
CA SER A 15 14.98 -17.99 19.81
C SER A 15 15.49 -16.81 19.01
N VAL A 16 16.71 -16.93 18.49
CA VAL A 16 17.22 -16.06 17.42
C VAL A 16 16.32 -16.30 16.22
N PHE A 17 15.28 -15.48 16.09
CA PHE A 17 14.56 -15.35 14.84
C PHE A 17 15.57 -14.85 13.80
N ASN A 18 16.06 -15.77 12.97
CA ASN A 18 16.71 -15.41 11.72
C ASN A 18 15.66 -14.68 10.88
N ALA A 19 15.62 -13.35 11.02
CA ALA A 19 14.83 -12.47 10.19
C ALA A 19 15.48 -12.46 8.80
N GLU A 20 15.19 -13.49 8.02
CA GLU A 20 15.43 -13.56 6.58
C GLU A 20 14.71 -12.38 5.91
N ALA A 21 15.31 -11.82 4.86
CA ALA A 21 14.67 -10.75 4.10
C ALA A 21 13.39 -11.28 3.46
N GLN A 22 12.24 -10.71 3.82
CA GLN A 22 10.94 -11.10 3.28
C GLN A 22 10.86 -10.68 1.81
N LYS A 23 11.03 -11.65 0.90
CA LYS A 23 10.86 -11.43 -0.54
C LYS A 23 9.38 -11.26 -0.83
N LEU A 24 9.02 -10.16 -1.48
CA LEU A 24 7.69 -9.99 -2.02
C LEU A 24 7.45 -10.99 -3.14
N ASN A 25 6.30 -11.66 -3.11
CA ASN A 25 5.84 -12.45 -4.23
C ASN A 25 5.67 -11.56 -5.48
N LYS A 26 5.68 -12.19 -6.65
CA LYS A 26 5.53 -11.48 -7.93
C LYS A 26 4.18 -10.75 -7.94
N PHE A 27 4.22 -9.44 -8.19
CA PHE A 27 3.02 -8.65 -8.40
C PHE A 27 2.63 -8.72 -9.89
N GLY A 28 1.71 -9.64 -10.24
CA GLY A 28 1.20 -9.81 -11.61
C GLY A 28 -0.19 -9.22 -11.77
N SER A 29 -0.60 -8.93 -13.01
CA SER A 29 -1.98 -8.53 -13.32
C SER A 29 -2.95 -9.71 -13.30
N SER A 30 -4.25 -9.42 -13.21
CA SER A 30 -5.30 -10.43 -13.42
C SER A 30 -5.58 -10.68 -14.90
N ILE A 31 -5.09 -9.83 -15.81
CA ILE A 31 -5.32 -9.96 -17.25
C ILE A 31 -4.57 -11.18 -17.78
N GLU A 32 -5.32 -12.12 -18.33
CA GLU A 32 -4.77 -13.29 -19.02
C GLU A 32 -4.73 -13.07 -20.53
N LYS A 33 -3.64 -13.50 -21.17
CA LYS A 33 -3.49 -13.50 -22.61
C LYS A 33 -3.11 -14.89 -23.10
N LYS A 34 -3.80 -15.36 -24.14
CA LYS A 34 -3.44 -16.59 -24.85
C LYS A 34 -2.29 -16.29 -25.82
N VAL A 35 -1.17 -16.96 -25.62
CA VAL A 35 0.01 -16.90 -26.50
C VAL A 35 0.29 -18.32 -26.98
N GLY A 36 -0.20 -18.64 -28.18
CA GLY A 36 -0.16 -20.00 -28.73
C GLY A 36 -0.99 -20.98 -27.86
N PRO A 37 -0.41 -22.12 -27.43
CA PRO A 37 -1.12 -23.09 -26.59
C PRO A 37 -1.15 -22.73 -25.09
N LYS A 38 -0.46 -21.66 -24.67
CA LYS A 38 -0.35 -21.28 -23.25
C LYS A 38 -1.18 -20.03 -22.95
N THR A 39 -1.80 -20.02 -21.77
CA THR A 39 -2.37 -18.82 -21.16
C THR A 39 -1.33 -18.25 -20.20
N ILE A 40 -1.01 -16.96 -20.34
CA ILE A 40 -0.06 -16.25 -19.47
C ILE A 40 -0.77 -15.07 -18.82
N GLN A 41 -0.41 -14.76 -17.57
CA GLN A 41 -0.78 -13.49 -16.95
C GLN A 41 0.12 -12.38 -17.50
N VAL A 42 -0.51 -11.27 -17.93
CA VAL A 42 0.20 -10.08 -18.38
C VAL A 42 0.97 -9.52 -17.16
N PRO A 43 2.29 -9.29 -17.26
CA PRO A 43 3.04 -8.70 -16.16
C PRO A 43 2.67 -7.23 -16.00
N TYR A 44 2.74 -6.72 -14.77
CA TYR A 44 2.82 -5.29 -14.59
C TYR A 44 4.14 -4.76 -15.16
N THR A 45 4.05 -3.69 -15.94
CA THR A 45 5.19 -3.06 -16.61
C THR A 45 5.52 -1.70 -15.99
N ASP A 46 4.58 -1.12 -15.27
CA ASP A 46 4.80 0.03 -14.40
C ASP A 46 4.49 -0.36 -12.96
N VAL A 47 5.43 -0.13 -12.06
CA VAL A 47 5.26 -0.34 -10.61
C VAL A 47 5.87 0.86 -9.91
N ILE A 48 5.05 1.54 -9.10
CA ILE A 48 5.48 2.63 -8.25
C ILE A 48 5.31 2.18 -6.82
N SER A 49 6.35 2.38 -6.02
CA SER A 49 6.43 1.92 -4.65
C SER A 49 6.55 3.13 -3.72
N TYR A 50 5.80 3.13 -2.63
CA TYR A 50 5.79 4.18 -1.62
C TYR A 50 6.00 3.59 -0.22
N LEU A 51 6.98 4.11 0.50
CA LEU A 51 7.31 3.74 1.87
C LEU A 51 6.85 4.83 2.82
N GLY A 52 5.93 4.45 3.71
CA GLY A 52 5.27 5.34 4.65
C GLY A 52 5.32 4.84 6.08
N TYR A 53 4.90 5.72 6.99
CA TYR A 53 4.66 5.40 8.39
C TYR A 53 3.32 6.02 8.79
N ALA A 54 2.44 5.19 9.34
CA ALA A 54 1.16 5.63 9.87
C ALA A 54 1.21 5.54 11.39
N ALA A 55 0.66 6.55 12.05
CA ALA A 55 0.56 6.64 13.50
C ALA A 55 -0.65 7.49 13.89
N ALA A 56 -0.96 7.51 15.18
CA ALA A 56 -1.93 8.46 15.71
C ALA A 56 -1.42 9.90 15.54
N GLY A 57 -2.28 10.78 15.00
CA GLY A 57 -1.99 12.19 14.78
C GLY A 57 -1.56 12.52 13.35
N ASN A 58 -1.31 11.54 12.49
CA ASN A 58 -1.06 11.74 11.06
C ASN A 58 -2.10 11.10 10.13
N GLU A 59 -3.29 10.77 10.67
CA GLU A 59 -4.46 10.40 9.88
C GLU A 59 -4.97 11.57 9.01
N ASP A 60 -5.56 11.24 7.86
CA ASP A 60 -6.15 12.23 6.96
C ASP A 60 -7.63 12.49 7.27
N GLU A 61 -8.35 11.45 7.71
CA GLU A 61 -9.78 11.51 7.95
C GLU A 61 -10.22 10.51 9.03
N VAL A 62 -11.31 10.80 9.73
CA VAL A 62 -11.99 9.85 10.61
C VAL A 62 -13.38 9.58 10.07
N VAL A 63 -13.63 8.36 9.60
CA VAL A 63 -14.91 7.92 9.02
C VAL A 63 -15.49 6.83 9.92
N ASP A 64 -16.69 7.04 10.45
CA ASP A 64 -17.36 6.09 11.36
C ASP A 64 -16.48 5.63 12.55
N GLY A 65 -15.66 6.55 13.06
CA GLY A 65 -14.72 6.27 14.17
C GLY A 65 -13.45 5.50 13.76
N LYS A 66 -13.24 5.23 12.46
CA LYS A 66 -12.01 4.64 11.92
C LYS A 66 -11.11 5.74 11.36
N LYS A 67 -9.83 5.70 11.74
CA LYS A 67 -8.79 6.56 11.18
C LYS A 67 -8.42 6.07 9.78
N PHE A 68 -8.59 6.92 8.79
CA PHE A 68 -8.20 6.68 7.41
C PHE A 68 -6.95 7.48 7.06
N TYR A 69 -6.11 6.84 6.26
CA TYR A 69 -4.89 7.39 5.71
C TYR A 69 -4.98 7.29 4.19
N TYR A 70 -4.52 8.32 3.50
CA TYR A 70 -4.61 8.43 2.05
C TYR A 70 -3.23 8.58 1.43
N ILE A 71 -3.03 7.88 0.31
CA ILE A 71 -1.96 8.17 -0.64
C ILE A 71 -2.62 8.62 -1.94
N TYR A 72 -2.27 9.81 -2.40
CA TYR A 72 -2.79 10.37 -3.64
C TYR A 72 -2.02 9.85 -4.84
N LEU A 73 -2.74 9.61 -5.92
CA LEU A 73 -2.22 9.04 -7.15
C LEU A 73 -2.78 9.82 -8.34
N TRP A 74 -1.91 10.43 -9.12
CA TRP A 74 -2.30 11.01 -10.41
C TRP A 74 -2.09 9.99 -11.53
N ILE A 75 -3.16 9.70 -12.25
CA ILE A 75 -3.12 8.84 -13.45
C ILE A 75 -3.22 9.74 -14.69
N PRO A 76 -2.19 9.79 -15.56
CA PRO A 76 -2.14 10.71 -16.69
C PRO A 76 -2.78 10.15 -17.98
N ALA A 77 -3.10 8.86 -18.01
CA ALA A 77 -3.62 8.16 -19.18
C ALA A 77 -4.55 7.02 -18.77
N VAL A 78 -5.39 6.55 -19.68
CA VAL A 78 -6.26 5.39 -19.43
C VAL A 78 -5.44 4.14 -19.10
N ALA A 79 -5.91 3.36 -18.12
CA ALA A 79 -5.30 2.09 -17.75
C ALA A 79 -6.33 0.95 -17.91
N PRO A 80 -5.94 -0.24 -18.38
CA PRO A 80 -6.86 -1.38 -18.42
C PRO A 80 -7.04 -2.05 -17.06
N GLU A 81 -6.04 -1.93 -16.18
CA GLU A 81 -6.08 -2.44 -14.81
C GLU A 81 -5.14 -1.61 -13.92
N LEU A 82 -5.52 -1.42 -12.66
CA LEU A 82 -4.62 -1.01 -11.59
C LEU A 82 -4.55 -2.10 -10.52
N GLY A 83 -3.33 -2.57 -10.24
CA GLY A 83 -3.04 -3.36 -9.05
C GLY A 83 -2.66 -2.43 -7.91
N VAL A 84 -3.18 -2.68 -6.72
CA VAL A 84 -2.74 -2.04 -5.48
C VAL A 84 -2.42 -3.12 -4.46
N ARG A 85 -1.25 -3.07 -3.85
CA ARG A 85 -0.91 -3.92 -2.71
C ARG A 85 -0.30 -3.13 -1.59
N MET A 86 -0.58 -3.55 -0.36
CA MET A 86 -0.02 -2.94 0.84
C MET A 86 0.50 -4.00 1.78
N LEU A 87 1.66 -3.74 2.40
CA LEU A 87 2.13 -4.52 3.52
C LEU A 87 2.50 -3.65 4.71
N SER A 88 2.28 -4.18 5.90
CA SER A 88 2.81 -3.67 7.16
C SER A 88 3.29 -4.83 8.04
N PRO A 89 4.45 -4.73 8.70
CA PRO A 89 5.45 -3.66 8.59
C PRO A 89 6.28 -3.82 7.30
N VAL A 90 7.06 -2.80 6.93
CA VAL A 90 8.04 -2.93 5.81
C VAL A 90 9.18 -3.88 6.19
N ALA A 91 9.64 -3.82 7.45
CA ALA A 91 10.73 -4.64 7.98
C ALA A 91 11.94 -4.72 7.02
N LYS A 92 12.38 -5.93 6.66
CA LYS A 92 13.56 -6.16 5.79
C LYS A 92 13.19 -6.30 4.31
N THR A 93 11.99 -5.91 3.91
CA THR A 93 11.54 -6.02 2.53
C THR A 93 12.36 -5.08 1.63
N LYS A 94 13.04 -5.67 0.65
CA LYS A 94 13.85 -4.90 -0.31
C LYS A 94 12.96 -4.35 -1.40
N VAL A 95 12.80 -3.03 -1.43
CA VAL A 95 12.07 -2.29 -2.47
C VAL A 95 13.06 -1.41 -3.22
N LYS A 96 12.99 -1.41 -4.56
CA LYS A 96 13.88 -0.59 -5.38
C LYS A 96 13.18 0.69 -5.77
N ASN A 97 13.90 1.82 -5.74
CA ASN A 97 13.42 3.11 -6.23
C ASN A 97 12.08 3.54 -5.61
N ALA A 98 11.83 3.19 -4.35
CA ALA A 98 10.63 3.61 -3.66
C ALA A 98 10.68 5.10 -3.33
N ILE A 99 9.52 5.74 -3.38
CA ILE A 99 9.30 7.06 -2.80
C ILE A 99 9.26 6.86 -1.28
N GLU A 100 10.13 7.55 -0.55
CA GLU A 100 10.22 7.43 0.91
C GLU A 100 9.74 8.72 1.57
N SER A 101 8.68 8.61 2.37
CA SER A 101 8.22 9.71 3.23
C SER A 101 9.26 10.08 4.30
N ALA A 102 9.20 11.31 4.80
CA ALA A 102 9.99 11.72 5.95
C ALA A 102 9.68 10.83 7.18
N ASP A 103 8.39 10.64 7.48
CA ASP A 103 7.93 9.81 8.60
C ASP A 103 8.47 8.37 8.51
N TYR A 104 8.51 7.78 7.30
CA TYR A 104 9.13 6.47 7.11
C TYR A 104 10.61 6.47 7.43
N LYS A 105 11.38 7.47 6.97
CA LYS A 105 12.82 7.54 7.22
C LYS A 105 13.12 7.62 8.71
N ASP A 106 12.33 8.40 9.44
CA ASP A 106 12.46 8.58 10.88
C ASP A 106 12.06 7.31 11.66
N ASN A 107 11.24 6.44 11.06
CA ASN A 107 10.69 5.24 11.70
C ASN A 107 11.05 3.93 10.99
N ALA A 108 12.06 3.92 10.11
CA ALA A 108 12.36 2.78 9.22
C ALA A 108 12.76 1.50 9.99
N SER A 109 13.22 1.64 11.23
CA SER A 109 13.56 0.54 12.14
C SER A 109 12.38 0.02 12.96
N SER A 110 11.21 0.67 12.89
CA SER A 110 10.04 0.28 13.66
C SER A 110 9.56 -1.11 13.27
N SER A 111 9.30 -1.93 14.30
CA SER A 111 8.66 -3.23 14.17
C SER A 111 7.14 -3.18 14.29
N ASP A 112 6.58 -1.99 14.58
CA ASP A 112 5.13 -1.81 14.71
C ASP A 112 4.46 -2.04 13.36
N TYR A 113 3.31 -2.69 13.41
CA TYR A 113 2.55 -3.07 12.23
C TYR A 113 1.05 -3.06 12.52
N PHE A 114 0.29 -2.97 11.45
CA PHE A 114 -1.17 -2.98 11.49
C PHE A 114 -1.74 -3.92 10.44
N ASP A 115 -2.92 -4.46 10.73
CA ASP A 115 -3.75 -5.20 9.79
C ASP A 115 -4.26 -4.22 8.72
N THR A 116 -3.90 -4.45 7.45
CA THR A 116 -4.16 -3.49 6.38
C THR A 116 -5.54 -3.73 5.79
N TYR A 117 -6.33 -2.68 5.66
CA TYR A 117 -7.51 -2.63 4.78
C TYR A 117 -7.27 -1.53 3.76
N ILE A 118 -7.33 -1.83 2.47
CA ILE A 118 -7.13 -0.84 1.39
C ILE A 118 -8.38 -0.59 0.57
N THR A 119 -8.53 0.63 0.09
CA THR A 119 -9.49 1.06 -0.93
C THR A 119 -8.74 1.67 -2.11
N LEU A 120 -9.28 1.49 -3.31
CA LEU A 120 -8.93 2.30 -4.47
C LEU A 120 -10.11 3.21 -4.77
N GLU A 121 -9.89 4.50 -4.72
CA GLU A 121 -10.93 5.51 -4.91
C GLU A 121 -10.54 6.48 -6.02
N ARG A 122 -11.54 6.98 -6.73
CA ARG A 122 -11.37 7.97 -7.79
C ARG A 122 -12.16 9.23 -7.48
N SER A 123 -11.52 10.37 -7.68
CA SER A 123 -12.15 11.67 -7.49
C SER A 123 -12.94 12.13 -8.72
N THR A 124 -13.61 13.27 -8.57
CA THR A 124 -14.16 14.07 -9.67
C THR A 124 -13.16 15.04 -10.30
N ILE A 125 -11.87 14.97 -9.95
CA ILE A 125 -10.81 15.85 -10.47
C ILE A 125 -10.08 15.13 -11.61
N PHE A 126 -10.20 15.69 -12.82
CA PHE A 126 -9.68 15.08 -14.06
C PHE A 126 -8.57 15.86 -14.74
N THR A 127 -8.23 17.06 -14.23
CA THR A 127 -7.14 17.91 -14.74
C THR A 127 -6.12 18.17 -13.63
N LYS A 128 -4.86 18.43 -13.99
CA LYS A 128 -3.79 18.68 -13.01
C LYS A 128 -3.97 20.04 -12.34
N GLU A 129 -4.50 20.99 -13.08
CA GLU A 129 -4.69 22.38 -12.71
C GLU A 129 -5.73 22.52 -11.59
N ASP A 130 -6.73 21.65 -11.58
CA ASP A 130 -7.79 21.62 -10.57
C ASP A 130 -7.33 21.03 -9.23
N ILE A 131 -6.11 20.49 -9.15
CA ILE A 131 -5.57 19.89 -7.92
C ILE A 131 -5.17 21.00 -6.94
N SER A 132 -5.93 21.08 -5.86
CA SER A 132 -5.67 21.90 -4.68
C SER A 132 -6.23 21.22 -3.43
N GLU A 133 -5.71 21.60 -2.25
CA GLU A 133 -6.23 21.13 -0.96
C GLU A 133 -7.75 21.34 -0.83
N ALA A 134 -8.25 22.51 -1.26
CA ALA A 134 -9.68 22.81 -1.21
C ALA A 134 -10.49 21.92 -2.17
N ALA A 135 -10.02 21.77 -3.41
CA ALA A 135 -10.68 20.93 -4.41
C ALA A 135 -10.75 19.47 -3.95
N VAL A 136 -9.64 18.93 -3.45
CA VAL A 136 -9.52 17.55 -2.94
C VAL A 136 -10.47 17.28 -1.78
N LYS A 137 -10.58 18.22 -0.83
CA LYS A 137 -11.52 18.12 0.30
C LYS A 137 -12.99 18.17 -0.14
N SER A 138 -13.30 18.92 -1.20
CA SER A 138 -14.65 19.04 -1.75
C SER A 138 -15.00 17.97 -2.80
N ALA A 139 -14.00 17.20 -3.26
CA ALA A 139 -14.19 16.23 -4.32
C ALA A 139 -15.10 15.09 -3.88
N THR A 140 -15.88 14.57 -4.82
CA THR A 140 -16.60 13.30 -4.59
C THR A 140 -15.64 12.16 -4.88
N TRP A 141 -15.54 11.22 -3.93
CA TRP A 141 -14.70 10.03 -4.03
C TRP A 141 -15.58 8.80 -4.26
N THR A 142 -15.41 8.14 -5.40
CA THR A 142 -16.05 6.87 -5.70
C THR A 142 -15.09 5.73 -5.39
N THR A 143 -15.47 4.85 -4.47
CA THR A 143 -14.73 3.60 -4.22
C THR A 143 -14.90 2.66 -5.41
N LEU A 144 -13.79 2.32 -6.05
CA LEU A 144 -13.73 1.39 -7.17
C LEU A 144 -13.61 -0.06 -6.68
N ALA A 145 -12.75 -0.27 -5.68
CA ALA A 145 -12.51 -1.57 -5.06
C ALA A 145 -11.98 -1.41 -3.63
N SER A 146 -12.10 -2.48 -2.85
CA SER A 146 -11.49 -2.59 -1.53
C SER A 146 -11.03 -4.03 -1.27
N ASN A 147 -9.99 -4.20 -0.46
CA ASN A 147 -9.54 -5.51 0.00
C ASN A 147 -8.88 -5.40 1.37
N ASP A 148 -9.04 -6.44 2.19
CA ASP A 148 -8.51 -6.54 3.56
C ASP A 148 -7.34 -7.54 3.54
N ASP A 149 -7.67 -8.79 3.26
CA ASP A 149 -6.71 -9.90 3.29
C ASP A 149 -6.37 -10.42 1.90
N SER A 150 -5.10 -10.76 1.71
CA SER A 150 -4.64 -11.53 0.57
C SER A 150 -3.59 -12.57 0.94
N SER A 151 -3.86 -13.84 0.58
CA SER A 151 -2.89 -14.93 0.71
C SER A 151 -1.72 -14.82 -0.28
N GLU A 152 -1.82 -13.97 -1.30
CA GLU A 152 -0.71 -13.66 -2.20
C GLU A 152 0.37 -12.80 -1.52
N MET A 153 -0.03 -12.10 -0.45
CA MET A 153 0.86 -11.22 0.30
C MET A 153 1.64 -12.00 1.38
N PRO A 154 2.85 -11.54 1.70
CA PRO A 154 3.60 -12.13 2.79
C PRO A 154 2.85 -12.02 4.12
N LYS A 155 3.03 -13.01 4.99
CA LYS A 155 2.44 -12.99 6.34
C LYS A 155 3.04 -11.87 7.19
N GLN A 156 2.21 -11.28 8.05
CA GLN A 156 2.63 -10.34 9.07
C GLN A 156 3.42 -11.04 10.20
N PRO A 157 4.08 -10.31 11.11
CA PRO A 157 4.77 -10.89 12.26
C PRO A 157 3.89 -11.80 13.14
N SER A 158 2.57 -11.58 13.14
CA SER A 158 1.58 -12.46 13.79
C SER A 158 1.46 -13.86 13.16
N GLY A 159 1.97 -14.06 11.94
CA GLY A 159 1.80 -15.27 11.14
C GLY A 159 0.51 -15.32 10.30
N SER A 160 -0.31 -14.27 10.36
CA SER A 160 -1.56 -14.12 9.59
C SER A 160 -1.34 -13.43 8.25
N SER A 161 -2.24 -13.66 7.30
CA SER A 161 -2.24 -13.09 5.93
C SER A 161 -3.10 -11.83 5.83
N TYR A 162 -2.82 -10.87 6.71
CA TYR A 162 -3.55 -9.60 6.89
C TYR A 162 -2.97 -8.42 6.09
N ASN A 163 -2.26 -8.74 5.02
CA ASN A 163 -1.72 -7.75 4.10
C ASN A 163 -2.60 -7.75 2.84
N SER A 164 -3.00 -6.57 2.37
CA SER A 164 -3.98 -6.45 1.30
C SER A 164 -3.37 -6.46 -0.09
N LEU A 165 -4.13 -7.00 -1.04
CA LEU A 165 -3.87 -6.86 -2.46
C LEU A 165 -5.21 -6.83 -3.20
N LEU A 166 -5.41 -5.80 -4.03
CA LEU A 166 -6.52 -5.72 -4.98
C LEU A 166 -6.00 -5.51 -6.39
N ARG A 167 -6.82 -5.96 -7.35
CA ARG A 167 -6.66 -5.68 -8.78
C ARG A 167 -8.00 -5.19 -9.30
N TYR A 168 -7.99 -4.03 -9.93
CA TYR A 168 -9.19 -3.41 -10.46
C TYR A 168 -9.08 -3.27 -11.97
N GLU A 169 -9.90 -4.05 -12.69
CA GLU A 169 -10.03 -3.96 -14.15
C GLU A 169 -10.96 -2.82 -14.54
N SER A 170 -10.55 -2.04 -15.53
CA SER A 170 -11.28 -0.87 -16.03
C SER A 170 -12.55 -1.28 -16.78
N GLU A 171 -13.71 -0.79 -16.34
CA GLU A 171 -14.97 -0.98 -17.07
C GLU A 171 -15.13 0.11 -18.16
N VAL A 172 -14.59 -0.12 -19.37
CA VAL A 172 -14.52 0.86 -20.48
C VAL A 172 -15.88 1.48 -20.85
N GLY A 173 -16.99 0.80 -20.60
CA GLY A 173 -18.35 1.29 -20.85
C GLY A 173 -19.01 2.05 -19.71
N ASN A 174 -18.37 2.16 -18.55
CA ASN A 174 -18.93 2.81 -17.37
C ASN A 174 -18.03 3.96 -16.91
N PRO A 175 -18.44 5.23 -17.12
CA PRO A 175 -17.61 6.38 -16.80
C PRO A 175 -17.29 6.49 -15.31
N THR A 176 -18.06 5.85 -14.41
CA THR A 176 -17.78 5.82 -12.96
C THR A 176 -16.75 4.78 -12.54
N LYS A 177 -16.50 3.79 -13.42
CA LYS A 177 -15.69 2.60 -13.16
C LYS A 177 -14.54 2.42 -14.15
N ALA A 178 -14.47 3.23 -15.20
CA ALA A 178 -13.33 3.28 -16.09
C ALA A 178 -12.13 3.92 -15.37
N LEU A 179 -10.96 3.32 -15.53
CA LEU A 179 -9.68 3.90 -15.13
C LEU A 179 -9.23 4.94 -16.18
N THR A 180 -9.68 6.17 -16.00
CA THR A 180 -9.37 7.32 -16.86
C THR A 180 -8.32 8.24 -16.24
N VAL A 181 -7.90 9.25 -17.00
CA VAL A 181 -7.09 10.36 -16.48
C VAL A 181 -7.77 10.98 -15.26
N GLY A 182 -7.01 11.26 -14.22
CA GLY A 182 -7.51 11.99 -13.06
C GLY A 182 -6.79 11.66 -11.77
N LEU A 183 -7.31 12.25 -10.69
CA LEU A 183 -6.84 12.03 -9.34
C LEU A 183 -7.55 10.85 -8.68
N TYR A 184 -6.74 9.94 -8.16
CA TYR A 184 -7.12 8.78 -7.38
C TYR A 184 -6.53 8.90 -5.98
N ARG A 185 -7.06 8.12 -5.05
CA ARG A 185 -6.43 7.91 -3.76
C ARG A 185 -6.53 6.45 -3.36
N ILE A 186 -5.51 6.01 -2.63
CA ILE A 186 -5.51 4.73 -1.93
C ILE A 186 -5.83 5.07 -0.49
N GLY A 187 -7.04 4.72 -0.06
CA GLY A 187 -7.38 4.75 1.35
C GLY A 187 -6.84 3.51 2.02
N PHE A 188 -6.32 3.68 3.23
CA PHE A 188 -6.00 2.55 4.08
C PHE A 188 -6.35 2.84 5.53
N THR A 189 -6.75 1.78 6.21
CA THR A 189 -7.10 1.79 7.63
C THR A 189 -6.79 0.40 8.19
N THR A 190 -7.25 0.12 9.41
CA THR A 190 -7.27 -1.22 9.98
C THR A 190 -8.71 -1.71 10.14
N TYR A 191 -8.93 -3.01 9.97
CA TYR A 191 -10.27 -3.61 10.11
C TYR A 191 -10.87 -3.38 11.51
N LYS A 192 -10.04 -3.51 12.55
CA LYS A 192 -10.45 -3.39 13.96
C LYS A 192 -10.54 -1.91 14.36
N THR A 193 -11.46 -1.57 15.25
CA THR A 193 -11.44 -0.26 15.93
C THR A 193 -10.15 -0.15 16.74
N GLY A 194 -9.20 0.65 16.25
CA GLY A 194 -7.85 0.76 16.80
C GLY A 194 -7.02 1.76 16.00
N GLU A 195 -5.83 2.07 16.53
CA GLU A 195 -4.90 2.98 15.87
C GLU A 195 -4.08 2.23 14.83
N VAL A 196 -3.94 2.83 13.64
CA VAL A 196 -2.96 2.39 12.67
C VAL A 196 -1.61 2.89 13.17
N ASN A 197 -0.72 1.98 13.53
CA ASN A 197 0.66 2.29 13.88
C ASN A 197 1.59 1.30 13.19
N GLY A 198 2.48 1.81 12.34
CA GLY A 198 3.52 1.01 11.72
C GLY A 198 4.02 1.55 10.41
N THR A 199 5.16 1.01 9.97
CA THR A 199 5.66 1.24 8.61
C THR A 199 4.78 0.50 7.61
N PHE A 200 4.66 1.05 6.40
CA PHE A 200 3.97 0.36 5.32
C PHE A 200 4.68 0.57 3.97
N LEU A 201 4.56 -0.43 3.11
CA LEU A 201 4.82 -0.31 1.68
C LEU A 201 3.48 -0.34 0.96
N ALA A 202 3.21 0.67 0.14
CA ALA A 202 2.14 0.64 -0.84
C ALA A 202 2.76 0.56 -2.25
N GLU A 203 2.24 -0.34 -3.09
CA GLU A 203 2.61 -0.37 -4.50
C GLU A 203 1.39 -0.22 -5.38
N VAL A 204 1.51 0.61 -6.41
CA VAL A 204 0.55 0.75 -7.50
C VAL A 204 1.20 0.24 -8.76
N ALA A 205 0.47 -0.58 -9.50
CA ALA A 205 1.00 -1.19 -10.70
C ALA A 205 -0.02 -1.21 -11.85
N ALA A 206 0.49 -1.15 -13.08
CA ALA A 206 -0.32 -1.21 -14.29
C ALA A 206 0.33 -2.14 -15.33
N PRO A 207 -0.46 -2.85 -16.15
CA PRO A 207 0.06 -3.76 -17.17
C PRO A 207 0.61 -3.00 -18.39
N VAL A 208 0.33 -1.71 -18.47
CA VAL A 208 0.86 -0.77 -19.46
C VAL A 208 1.72 0.28 -18.75
N LYS A 209 2.75 0.79 -19.44
CA LYS A 209 3.52 1.93 -18.94
C LYS A 209 2.62 3.17 -18.92
N LEU A 210 2.62 3.90 -17.81
CA LEU A 210 1.86 5.14 -17.62
C LEU A 210 2.85 6.29 -17.33
N PRO A 211 3.51 6.87 -18.35
CA PRO A 211 4.45 7.96 -18.15
C PRO A 211 3.78 9.17 -17.48
N GLY A 212 4.37 9.65 -16.37
CA GLY A 212 3.84 10.79 -15.63
C GLY A 212 2.84 10.44 -14.53
N VAL A 213 2.77 9.18 -14.11
CA VAL A 213 2.09 8.83 -12.85
C VAL A 213 2.88 9.40 -11.68
N VAL A 214 2.16 9.99 -10.74
CA VAL A 214 2.73 10.56 -9.52
C VAL A 214 1.99 9.99 -8.32
N MET A 215 2.75 9.56 -7.30
CA MET A 215 2.21 9.02 -6.05
C MET A 215 2.81 9.80 -4.88
N ALA A 216 1.97 10.30 -3.98
CA ALA A 216 2.42 11.14 -2.87
C ALA A 216 1.45 11.12 -1.68
N LYS A 217 1.93 11.43 -0.48
CA LYS A 217 1.09 11.49 0.73
C LYS A 217 0.33 12.80 0.83
N THR A 218 0.94 13.90 0.40
CA THR A 218 0.34 15.23 0.46
C THR A 218 0.03 15.77 -0.93
N ILE A 219 -0.93 16.70 -1.02
CA ILE A 219 -1.23 17.37 -2.29
C ILE A 219 -0.08 18.26 -2.73
N GLU A 220 0.67 18.85 -1.79
CA GLU A 220 1.87 19.61 -2.11
C GLU A 220 2.94 18.76 -2.80
N GLU A 221 3.26 17.59 -2.26
CA GLU A 221 4.21 16.64 -2.86
C GLU A 221 3.70 16.12 -4.20
N LEU A 222 2.40 15.82 -4.29
CA LEU A 222 1.79 15.39 -5.55
C LEU A 222 2.03 16.44 -6.64
N LYS A 223 1.75 17.72 -6.35
CA LYS A 223 1.93 18.81 -7.30
C LYS A 223 3.37 19.04 -7.72
N LYS A 224 4.35 18.75 -6.86
CA LYS A 224 5.78 18.83 -7.21
C LYS A 224 6.18 17.77 -8.25
N GLY A 225 5.46 16.65 -8.31
CA GLY A 225 5.73 15.58 -9.27
C GLY A 225 4.95 15.66 -10.58
N LEU A 226 3.92 16.51 -10.66
CA LEU A 226 3.03 16.67 -11.83
C LEU A 226 3.67 17.47 -12.97
#